data_AF-A0A2V8BS57-F1
#
_entry.id   AF-A0A2V8BS57-F1
#
_cell.length_a   1.000
_cell.length_b   1.000
_cell.length_c   1.000
_cell.angle_alpha   90.00
_cell.angle_beta   90.00
_cell.angle_gamma   90.00
#
_symmetry.space_group_name_H-M   'P 1'
#
loop_
_entity.id
_entity.type
_entity.pdbx_description
1 polymer ?
#
loop_
_entity_poly.entity_id
_entity_poly.type
_entity_poly.pdbx_seq_one_letter_code
_entity_poly.pdbx_strand_id
1 'polypeptide(L)'
;MPAAAADRMLKLLQRQKVLVRVDVLLFHDEALKRLKAEVAALKTSAGAGARIDVATFKERFGVTRKFAIPLLEYLDRERVTRRMGESRVVL
;
A
#
# COMPACT_ATOMS: atom_id res chain seq x y z
N MET A 1 -6.96 4.46 -27.32
CA MET A 1 -5.84 3.49 -27.29
C MET A 1 -6.40 2.09 -27.47
N PRO A 2 -5.93 1.28 -28.42
CA PRO A 2 -6.35 -0.12 -28.55
C PRO A 2 -5.96 -0.92 -27.29
N ALA A 3 -6.84 -1.82 -26.81
CA ALA A 3 -6.63 -2.59 -25.58
C ALA A 3 -5.28 -3.34 -25.58
N ALA A 4 -4.93 -3.97 -26.71
CA ALA A 4 -3.66 -4.68 -26.87
C ALA A 4 -2.41 -3.78 -26.73
N ALA A 5 -2.50 -2.49 -27.07
CA ALA A 5 -1.40 -1.55 -26.91
C ALA A 5 -1.23 -1.16 -25.42
N ALA A 6 -2.34 -0.94 -24.71
CA ALA A 6 -2.31 -0.68 -23.27
C ALA A 6 -1.73 -1.86 -22.49
N ASP A 7 -2.10 -3.10 -22.83
CA ASP A 7 -1.57 -4.30 -22.16
C ASP A 7 -0.06 -4.45 -22.34
N ARG A 8 0.46 -4.20 -23.56
CA ARG A 8 1.91 -4.21 -23.81
C ARG A 8 2.62 -3.15 -22.99
N MET A 9 2.05 -1.95 -22.88
CA MET A 9 2.59 -0.86 -22.07
C MET A 9 2.62 -1.23 -20.59
N LEU A 10 1.51 -1.72 -20.04
CA LEU A 10 1.43 -2.13 -18.63
C LEU A 10 2.45 -3.24 -18.30
N LYS A 11 2.65 -4.22 -19.19
CA LYS A 11 3.66 -5.26 -19.02
C LYS A 11 5.09 -4.69 -19.06
N LEU A 12 5.35 -3.72 -19.95
CA LEU A 12 6.64 -3.04 -20.01
C LEU A 12 6.94 -2.28 -18.71
N LEU A 13 6.00 -1.48 -18.22
CA LEU A 13 6.16 -0.69 -17.00
C LEU A 13 6.33 -1.56 -15.74
N GLN A 14 5.69 -2.73 -15.70
CA GLN A 14 5.92 -3.71 -14.62
C GLN A 14 7.33 -4.30 -14.68
N ARG A 15 7.84 -4.65 -15.87
CA ARG A 15 9.24 -5.14 -16.02
C ARG A 15 10.26 -4.09 -15.61
N GLN A 16 9.97 -2.82 -15.88
CA GLN A 16 10.80 -1.68 -15.45
C GLN A 16 10.62 -1.31 -13.97
N LYS A 17 9.76 -2.02 -13.23
CA LYS A 17 9.42 -1.73 -11.82
C LYS A 17 8.83 -0.33 -11.58
N VAL A 18 8.26 0.29 -12.61
CA VAL A 18 7.52 1.56 -12.50
C VAL A 18 6.12 1.30 -11.92
N LEU A 19 5.49 0.23 -12.39
CA LEU A 19 4.21 -0.26 -11.85
C LEU A 19 4.44 -1.53 -11.05
N VAL A 20 3.91 -1.56 -9.84
CA VAL A 20 3.95 -2.71 -8.93
C VAL A 20 2.54 -3.25 -8.76
N ARG A 21 2.40 -4.56 -8.90
CA ARG A 21 1.14 -5.25 -8.65
C ARG A 21 0.96 -5.49 -7.15
N VAL A 22 -0.15 -5.00 -6.62
CA VAL A 22 -0.62 -5.24 -5.27
C VAL A 22 -1.99 -5.87 -5.38
N ASP A 23 -2.04 -7.18 -5.12
CA ASP A 23 -3.23 -8.02 -5.40
C ASP A 23 -3.67 -7.88 -6.87
N VAL A 24 -4.91 -7.48 -7.13
CA VAL A 24 -5.46 -7.26 -8.49
C VAL A 24 -5.23 -5.83 -9.02
N LEU A 25 -4.60 -4.96 -8.23
CA LEU A 25 -4.38 -3.54 -8.56
C LEU A 25 -2.93 -3.27 -8.97
N LEU A 26 -2.74 -2.23 -9.78
CA LEU A 26 -1.43 -1.71 -10.13
C LEU A 26 -1.24 -0.33 -9.49
N PHE A 27 -0.11 -0.14 -8.84
CA PHE A 27 0.30 1.14 -8.24
C PHE A 27 1.65 1.57 -8.80
N HIS A 28 1.89 2.88 -8.82
CA HIS A 28 3.23 3.40 -9.10
C HIS A 28 4.17 3.07 -7.92
N ASP A 29 5.39 2.63 -8.22
CA ASP A 29 6.38 2.27 -7.20
C ASP A 29 6.67 3.43 -6.23
N GLU A 30 6.80 4.66 -6.72
CA GLU A 30 6.98 5.81 -5.84
C GLU A 30 5.81 6.04 -4.86
N ALA A 31 4.57 5.77 -5.28
CA ALA A 31 3.42 5.93 -4.39
C ALA A 31 3.47 4.91 -3.25
N LEU A 32 3.89 3.67 -3.53
CA LEU A 32 4.10 2.65 -2.52
C LEU A 32 5.28 2.98 -1.58
N LYS A 33 6.37 3.55 -2.12
CA LYS A 33 7.50 4.01 -1.30
C LYS A 33 7.09 5.13 -0.34
N ARG A 34 6.33 6.13 -0.82
CA ARG A 34 5.78 7.22 0.00
C ARG A 34 4.84 6.66 1.07
N LEU A 35 3.92 5.77 0.69
CA LEU A 35 3.03 5.10 1.64
C LEU A 35 3.80 4.38 2.76
N LYS A 36 4.82 3.59 2.41
CA LYS A 36 5.66 2.89 3.39
C LYS A 36 6.33 3.86 4.36
N ALA A 37 6.89 4.96 3.85
CA ALA A 37 7.52 5.98 4.68
C ALA A 37 6.52 6.67 5.63
N GLU A 38 5.34 7.04 5.14
CA GLU A 38 4.30 7.71 5.93
C GLU A 38 3.67 6.83 7.01
N VAL A 39 3.58 5.51 6.75
CA VAL A 39 3.12 4.54 7.75
C VAL A 39 4.22 4.26 8.77
N ALA A 40 5.47 4.06 8.35
CA ALA A 40 6.59 3.87 9.26
C ALA A 40 6.78 5.08 10.20
N ALA A 41 6.58 6.31 9.70
CA ALA A 41 6.66 7.53 10.49
C ALA A 41 5.61 7.61 11.63
N LEU A 42 4.50 6.87 11.53
CA LEU A 42 3.50 6.81 12.61
C LEU A 42 4.08 6.27 13.91
N LYS A 43 5.07 5.37 13.82
CA LYS A 43 5.77 4.83 14.98
C LYS A 43 6.51 5.92 15.76
N THR A 44 7.09 6.88 15.05
CA THR A 44 7.81 8.01 15.67
C THR A 44 6.84 8.96 16.37
N SER A 45 5.67 9.21 15.80
CA SER A 45 4.69 10.14 16.38
C SER A 45 3.85 9.55 17.52
N ALA A 46 3.55 8.24 17.50
CA ALA A 46 2.66 7.60 18.46
C ALA A 46 3.36 6.66 19.44
N GLY A 47 4.68 6.48 19.32
CA GLY A 47 5.49 5.66 20.24
C GLY A 47 5.37 4.15 20.01
N ALA A 48 5.89 3.37 20.97
CA ALA A 48 5.88 1.92 20.93
C ALA A 48 4.43 1.40 21.01
N GLY A 49 3.90 0.93 19.88
CA GLY A 49 2.52 0.44 19.79
C GLY A 49 1.60 1.25 18.88
N ALA A 50 2.14 2.11 18.00
CA ALA A 50 1.36 2.75 16.94
C ALA A 50 0.51 1.71 16.20
N ARG A 51 -0.81 1.88 16.26
CA ARG A 51 -1.79 1.01 15.61
C ARG A 51 -2.51 1.77 14.52
N ILE A 52 -2.86 1.04 13.47
CA ILE A 52 -3.68 1.53 12.37
C ILE A 52 -4.71 0.47 12.01
N ASP A 53 -5.99 0.85 12.02
CA ASP A 53 -7.07 0.01 11.52
C ASP A 53 -7.47 0.43 10.10
N VAL A 54 -8.39 -0.32 9.50
CA VAL A 54 -8.85 -0.07 8.13
C VAL A 54 -9.59 1.26 8.01
N ALA A 55 -10.34 1.68 9.04
CA ALA A 55 -11.11 2.92 9.02
C ALA A 55 -10.18 4.14 9.07
N THR A 56 -9.23 4.17 10.01
CA THR A 56 -8.21 5.23 10.11
C THR A 56 -7.35 5.29 8.85
N PHE A 57 -6.98 4.13 8.27
CA PHE A 57 -6.21 4.10 7.03
C PHE A 57 -6.98 4.74 5.86
N LYS A 58 -8.26 4.39 5.69
CA LYS A 58 -9.11 4.97 4.66
C LYS A 58 -9.22 6.49 4.79
N GLU A 59 -9.46 6.98 6.00
CA GLU A 59 -9.60 8.41 6.29
C GLU A 59 -8.29 9.15 6.00
N ARG A 60 -7.17 8.63 6.49
CA ARG A 60 -5.85 9.25 6.32
C ARG A 60 -5.41 9.37 4.87
N PHE A 61 -5.64 8.32 4.07
CA PHE A 61 -5.19 8.26 2.67
C PHE A 61 -6.30 8.61 1.67
N GLY A 62 -7.50 8.94 2.13
CA GLY A 62 -8.63 9.29 1.26
C GLY A 62 -9.05 8.16 0.32
N VAL A 63 -8.89 6.90 0.73
CA VAL A 63 -9.13 5.73 -0.12
C VAL A 63 -10.34 4.91 0.34
N THR A 64 -10.94 4.18 -0.59
CA THR A 64 -12.02 3.22 -0.28
C THR A 64 -11.46 1.86 0.14
N ARG A 65 -12.33 0.97 0.64
CA ARG A 65 -11.98 -0.39 1.05
C ARG A 65 -11.27 -1.19 -0.06
N LYS A 66 -11.65 -0.96 -1.32
CA LYS A 66 -11.06 -1.60 -2.51
C LYS A 66 -9.55 -1.37 -2.59
N PHE A 67 -9.05 -0.22 -2.14
CA PHE A 67 -7.63 0.11 -2.14
C PHE A 67 -6.99 -0.11 -0.77
N ALA A 68 -7.70 0.21 0.31
CA ALA A 68 -7.18 0.12 1.67
C ALA A 68 -6.72 -1.29 2.06
N ILE A 69 -7.54 -2.31 1.77
CA ILE A 69 -7.20 -3.69 2.16
C ILE A 69 -5.95 -4.21 1.43
N PRO A 70 -5.87 -4.14 0.09
CA PRO A 70 -4.67 -4.58 -0.63
C PRO A 70 -3.40 -3.82 -0.20
N LEU A 71 -3.50 -2.50 0.03
CA LEU A 71 -2.35 -1.70 0.48
C LEU A 71 -1.89 -2.08 1.89
N LEU A 72 -2.82 -2.33 2.82
CA LEU A 72 -2.50 -2.79 4.17
C LEU A 72 -1.87 -4.20 4.15
N GLU A 73 -2.36 -5.11 3.31
CA GLU A 73 -1.75 -6.43 3.11
C GLU A 73 -0.36 -6.33 2.47
N TYR A 74 -0.16 -5.40 1.54
CA TYR A 74 1.15 -5.09 0.99
C TYR A 74 2.12 -4.60 2.07
N LEU A 75 1.69 -3.69 2.94
CA LEU A 75 2.49 -3.20 4.06
C LEU A 75 2.84 -4.31 5.06
N ASP A 76 1.94 -5.28 5.25
CA ASP A 76 2.21 -6.47 6.06
C ASP A 76 3.33 -7.33 5.43
N ARG A 77 3.27 -7.56 4.11
CA ARG A 77 4.30 -8.32 3.37
C ARG A 77 5.66 -7.63 3.37
N GLU A 78 5.66 -6.30 3.29
CA GLU A 78 6.85 -5.46 3.33
C GLU A 78 7.41 -5.26 4.76
N ARG A 79 6.80 -5.91 5.77
CA ARG A 79 7.18 -5.81 7.19
C ARG A 79 7.16 -4.37 7.72
N VAL A 80 6.26 -3.55 7.20
CA VAL A 80 5.98 -2.20 7.73
C VAL A 80 4.88 -2.26 8.79
N THR A 81 3.92 -3.16 8.60
CA THR A 81 2.86 -3.43 9.56
C THR A 81 2.77 -4.91 9.90
N ARG A 82 2.08 -5.22 10.99
CA ARG A 82 1.68 -6.59 11.34
C ARG A 82 0.24 -6.59 11.83
N ARG A 83 -0.59 -7.43 11.21
CA ARG A 83 -1.98 -7.64 11.63
C ARG A 83 -2.03 -8.27 13.04
N MET A 84 -2.79 -7.64 13.93
CA MET A 84 -3.09 -8.06 15.29
C MET A 84 -4.61 -7.90 15.51
N GLY A 85 -5.36 -8.96 15.25
CA GLY A 85 -6.83 -8.95 15.25
C GLY A 85 -7.42 -8.05 14.15
N GLU A 86 -8.23 -7.07 14.56
CA GLU A 86 -8.88 -6.09 13.69
C GLU A 86 -7.99 -4.88 13.33
N SER A 87 -6.83 -4.76 13.98
CA SER A 87 -5.88 -3.65 13.77
C SER A 87 -4.53 -4.14 13.27
N ARG A 88 -3.67 -3.21 12.87
CA ARG A 88 -2.26 -3.47 12.54
C ARG A 88 -1.36 -2.67 13.45
N VAL A 89 -0.30 -3.30 13.93
CA VAL A 89 0.79 -2.63 14.64
C VAL A 89 1.83 -2.21 13.60
N VAL A 90 2.30 -0.97 13.67
CA VAL A 90 3.42 -0.48 12.86
C VAL A 90 4.74 -0.97 13.46
N LEU A 91 5.59 -1.57 12.63
CA LEU A 91 6.82 -2.26 13.04
C LEU A 91 8.03 -1.34 13.21
#